data_AF-A0AA39TIJ3-F1
#
_entry.id   AF-A0AA39TIJ3-F1
#
_cell.length_a   1.000
_cell.length_b   1.000
_cell.length_c   1.000
_cell.angle_alpha   90.00
_cell.angle_beta   90.00
_cell.angle_gamma   90.00
#
_symmetry.space_group_name_H-M   'P 1'
#
loop_
_entity.id
_entity.type
_entity.pdbx_description
1 polymer ?
#
loop_
_entity_poly.entity_id
_entity_poly.type
_entity_poly.pdbx_seq_one_letter_code
_entity_poly.pdbx_strand_id
1 'polypeptide(L)'
;MRCGLFFPTRLRISRIRAVHSGPSQFKVLSDPTPLHYSDPSTPEAARGRNATIFSLLAQGDYGTAEKFVNRFIDAASRLEQPQQDAVLNSARRPISTLIHAYVRAGMAHHAARHVYIMLHRKRPLKTRTLVAVINSLLSSVPDEVGEKDPKRHFFASYVLSLQSDRVTDPYLRNALELWIKAEKARLPAAKETFQGLLTTLITQEECVSAGAVFSRVSQRHWEYMAMRDMHRHPRNVTMTNQRFPINPAEAPAYPDPRLFENVVSLCMSVLRRTEATRGQQQIRRSAGHGLIFLASLLHHRQIPFAEVGPIISALFYCMLLSDSLWVPENPFGGAMHSFQRQTLRLGQYAHGVIKSLARRLPNRSPPTAYRSQRYSILPVLSYNSYRDLLMGLIESFHDPVLTLEVWESMVERHLGTQDAEEFSENFMNSLPEEGGSRERFGKIMRRWRRSRRKITIPIFTREGETKMKELMEALGDAVAGGKMNSRDTEKPPIPPSES
;
A
#
# COMPACT_ATOMS: atom_id res chain seq x y z
N MET A 1 -30.98 28.58 -29.76
CA MET A 1 -30.54 27.32 -30.41
C MET A 1 -30.52 26.24 -29.36
N ARG A 2 -31.35 25.20 -29.55
CA ARG A 2 -31.55 24.07 -28.62
C ARG A 2 -30.67 22.90 -29.08
N CYS A 3 -29.79 22.41 -28.21
CA CYS A 3 -29.18 21.08 -28.27
C CYS A 3 -29.45 20.48 -26.88
N GLY A 4 -30.15 19.37 -26.66
CA GLY A 4 -30.21 18.13 -27.44
C GLY A 4 -29.70 17.00 -26.54
N LEU A 5 -30.32 16.81 -25.37
CA LEU A 5 -29.98 15.77 -24.40
C LEU A 5 -30.45 14.40 -24.93
N PHE A 6 -29.50 13.59 -25.41
CA PHE A 6 -29.73 12.18 -25.73
C PHE A 6 -29.58 11.33 -24.47
N PHE A 7 -30.69 10.81 -23.96
CA PHE A 7 -30.73 9.72 -22.99
C PHE A 7 -30.78 8.38 -23.74
N PRO A 8 -29.84 7.44 -23.51
CA PRO A 8 -30.04 6.08 -23.99
C PRO A 8 -31.00 5.33 -23.05
N THR A 9 -32.16 5.08 -23.62
CA THR A 9 -33.17 4.05 -23.39
C THR A 9 -32.82 2.86 -22.49
N ARG A 10 -33.69 2.69 -21.48
CA ARG A 10 -34.19 1.44 -20.85
C ARG A 10 -33.66 0.14 -21.47
N LEU A 11 -32.73 -0.51 -20.78
CA LEU A 11 -32.43 -1.92 -21.00
C LEU A 11 -33.55 -2.79 -20.39
N ARG A 12 -34.15 -3.58 -21.28
CA ARG A 12 -35.17 -4.61 -21.01
C ARG A 12 -34.69 -5.55 -19.90
N ILE A 13 -35.47 -5.64 -18.83
CA ILE A 13 -35.44 -6.75 -17.89
C ILE A 13 -35.91 -7.99 -18.65
N SER A 14 -34.96 -8.80 -19.12
CA SER A 14 -35.24 -10.14 -19.61
C SER A 14 -35.71 -10.99 -18.42
N ARG A 15 -37.01 -11.36 -18.46
CA ARG A 15 -37.62 -12.39 -17.62
C ARG A 15 -36.71 -13.62 -17.60
N ILE A 16 -36.07 -13.86 -16.46
CA ILE A 16 -35.47 -15.16 -16.17
C ILE A 16 -36.64 -16.13 -15.99
N ARG A 17 -36.75 -17.09 -16.91
CA ARG A 17 -37.63 -18.25 -16.80
C ARG A 17 -37.41 -18.90 -15.44
N ALA A 18 -38.48 -18.99 -14.65
CA ALA A 18 -38.56 -19.93 -13.54
C ALA A 18 -38.36 -21.34 -14.11
N VAL A 19 -37.16 -21.89 -13.92
CA VAL A 19 -36.94 -23.32 -14.06
C VAL A 19 -37.54 -23.96 -12.81
N HIS A 20 -38.71 -24.56 -12.96
CA HIS A 20 -39.23 -25.53 -12.02
C HIS A 20 -38.25 -26.70 -11.94
N SER A 21 -37.30 -26.64 -11.01
CA SER A 21 -36.73 -27.85 -10.44
C SER A 21 -37.79 -28.43 -9.50
N GLY A 22 -38.32 -29.60 -9.83
CA GLY A 22 -39.35 -30.30 -9.09
C GLY A 22 -39.00 -30.54 -7.60
N PRO A 23 -39.98 -30.96 -6.80
CA PRO A 23 -39.79 -31.16 -5.37
C PRO A 23 -38.76 -32.26 -5.15
N SER A 24 -37.55 -31.88 -4.74
CA SER A 24 -36.67 -32.79 -4.03
C SER A 24 -37.40 -33.19 -2.76
N GLN A 25 -37.82 -34.45 -2.69
CA GLN A 25 -38.47 -35.06 -1.55
C GLN A 25 -37.50 -35.10 -0.37
N PHE A 26 -37.34 -33.97 0.33
CA PHE A 26 -37.04 -34.04 1.75
C PHE A 26 -38.35 -34.42 2.42
N LYS A 27 -38.39 -35.65 2.94
CA LYS A 27 -39.42 -36.12 3.86
C LYS A 27 -39.62 -35.03 4.92
N VAL A 28 -40.74 -34.31 4.80
CA VAL A 28 -41.24 -33.45 5.86
C VAL A 28 -41.61 -34.40 6.99
N LEU A 29 -40.76 -34.49 8.01
CA LEU A 29 -41.16 -35.03 9.29
C LEU A 29 -42.11 -34.00 9.90
N SER A 30 -43.39 -34.34 9.79
CA SER A 30 -44.49 -33.72 10.52
C SER A 30 -44.22 -33.76 12.03
N ASP A 31 -44.61 -32.70 12.70
CA ASP A 31 -44.62 -32.44 14.15
C ASP A 31 -43.27 -32.18 14.85
N PRO A 32 -43.05 -30.97 15.40
CA PRO A 32 -41.99 -30.74 16.36
C PRO A 32 -42.41 -31.37 17.69
N THR A 33 -42.09 -32.64 17.87
CA THR A 33 -42.03 -33.22 19.21
C THR A 33 -41.11 -32.33 20.07
N PRO A 34 -41.44 -32.05 21.35
CA PRO A 34 -40.56 -31.26 22.20
C PRO A 34 -39.27 -32.06 22.37
N LEU A 35 -38.23 -31.67 21.62
CA LEU A 35 -36.93 -32.31 21.69
C LEU A 35 -36.43 -32.19 23.13
N HIS A 36 -36.46 -33.31 23.85
CA HIS A 36 -35.80 -33.49 25.14
C HIS A 36 -34.37 -32.94 25.01
N TYR A 37 -34.08 -31.92 25.82
CA TYR A 37 -32.80 -31.21 25.83
C TYR A 37 -31.69 -32.16 26.30
N SER A 38 -31.09 -32.89 25.37
CA SER A 38 -29.89 -33.67 25.62
C SER A 38 -28.72 -32.72 25.90
N ASP A 39 -27.90 -33.05 26.88
CA ASP A 39 -26.76 -32.24 27.33
C ASP A 39 -25.82 -31.91 26.14
N PRO A 40 -25.53 -30.62 25.86
CA PRO A 40 -24.66 -30.19 24.75
C PRO A 40 -23.21 -30.66 24.82
N SER A 41 -22.83 -31.38 25.87
CA SER A 41 -21.47 -31.85 26.13
C SER A 41 -20.97 -32.94 25.16
N THR A 42 -21.85 -33.59 24.38
CA THR A 42 -21.46 -34.68 23.47
C THR A 42 -21.45 -34.29 21.98
N PRO A 43 -20.49 -34.81 21.18
CA PRO A 43 -20.40 -34.56 19.74
C PRO A 43 -21.63 -35.04 18.92
N GLU A 44 -22.37 -36.03 19.41
CA GLU A 44 -23.55 -36.57 18.74
C GLU A 44 -24.78 -35.66 18.94
N ALA A 45 -24.97 -35.14 20.16
CA ALA A 45 -25.98 -34.12 20.44
C ALA A 45 -25.73 -32.84 19.62
N ALA A 46 -24.46 -32.52 19.35
CA ALA A 46 -24.09 -31.43 18.44
C ALA A 46 -24.53 -31.67 16.99
N ARG A 47 -24.45 -32.90 16.47
CA ARG A 47 -24.90 -33.21 15.10
C ARG A 47 -26.41 -33.08 14.94
N GLY A 48 -27.19 -33.58 15.90
CA GLY A 48 -28.66 -33.45 15.89
C GLY A 48 -29.11 -31.99 15.87
N ARG A 49 -28.47 -31.14 16.70
CA ARG A 49 -28.77 -29.70 16.75
C ARG A 49 -28.36 -28.96 15.47
N ASN A 50 -27.29 -29.38 14.80
CA ASN A 50 -26.89 -28.79 13.52
C ASN A 50 -27.98 -29.00 12.45
N ALA A 51 -28.61 -30.17 12.41
CA ALA A 51 -29.72 -30.44 11.49
C ALA A 51 -30.92 -29.51 11.77
N THR A 52 -31.25 -29.28 13.05
CA THR A 52 -32.29 -28.33 13.45
C THR A 52 -31.96 -26.91 13.03
N ILE A 53 -30.72 -26.45 13.23
CA ILE A 53 -30.28 -25.11 12.79
C ILE A 53 -30.41 -24.98 11.27
N PHE A 54 -29.99 -25.97 10.49
CA PHE A 54 -30.13 -25.92 9.03
C PHE A 54 -31.58 -25.88 8.57
N SER A 55 -32.48 -26.62 9.24
CA SER A 55 -33.92 -26.57 8.96
C SER A 55 -34.50 -25.18 9.22
N LEU A 56 -34.21 -24.59 10.39
CA LEU A 56 -34.67 -23.24 10.74
C LEU A 56 -34.15 -22.17 9.76
N LEU A 57 -32.88 -22.28 9.34
CA LEU A 57 -32.29 -21.39 8.33
C LEU A 57 -32.96 -21.53 6.97
N ALA A 58 -33.38 -22.74 6.58
CA ALA A 58 -34.12 -22.99 5.34
C ALA A 58 -35.54 -22.41 5.40
N GLN A 59 -36.14 -22.36 6.59
CA GLN A 59 -37.46 -21.75 6.84
C GLN A 59 -37.42 -20.22 7.00
N GLY A 60 -36.22 -19.62 7.06
CA GLY A 60 -36.05 -18.17 7.27
C GLY A 60 -36.19 -17.73 8.73
N ASP A 61 -36.30 -18.65 9.70
CA ASP A 61 -36.34 -18.33 11.12
C ASP A 61 -34.92 -18.13 11.68
N TYR A 62 -34.32 -17.00 11.31
CA TYR A 62 -32.97 -16.64 11.71
C TYR A 62 -32.85 -16.38 13.21
N GLY A 63 -33.89 -15.80 13.83
CA GLY A 63 -33.90 -15.46 15.26
C GLY A 63 -33.86 -16.70 16.15
N THR A 64 -34.64 -17.74 15.81
CA THR A 64 -34.58 -19.01 16.55
C THR A 64 -33.27 -19.74 16.28
N ALA A 65 -32.80 -19.77 15.02
CA ALA A 65 -31.50 -20.36 14.68
C ALA A 65 -30.35 -19.69 15.46
N GLU A 66 -30.36 -18.38 15.61
CA GLU A 66 -29.38 -17.63 16.41
C GLU A 66 -29.42 -18.03 17.89
N LYS A 67 -30.61 -18.13 18.49
CA LYS A 67 -30.75 -18.60 19.89
C LYS A 67 -30.13 -19.98 20.09
N PHE A 68 -30.34 -20.91 19.15
CA PHE A 68 -29.72 -22.23 19.19
C PHE A 68 -28.20 -22.16 19.07
N VAL A 69 -27.68 -21.35 18.16
CA VAL A 69 -26.24 -21.14 17.99
C VAL A 69 -25.61 -20.53 19.25
N ASN A 70 -26.21 -19.51 19.84
CA ASN A 70 -25.69 -18.85 21.05
C ASN A 70 -25.68 -19.81 22.24
N ARG A 71 -26.78 -20.56 22.47
CA ARG A 71 -26.82 -21.61 23.50
C ARG A 71 -25.76 -22.67 23.29
N PHE A 72 -25.50 -23.03 22.04
CA PHE A 72 -24.48 -24.01 21.68
C PHE A 72 -23.07 -23.50 22.02
N ILE A 73 -22.78 -22.24 21.69
CA ILE A 73 -21.50 -21.61 22.01
C ILE A 73 -21.31 -21.45 23.53
N ASP A 74 -22.36 -21.06 24.26
CA ASP A 74 -22.30 -20.87 25.71
C ASP A 74 -22.11 -22.21 26.43
N ALA A 75 -22.76 -23.27 25.98
CA ALA A 75 -22.52 -24.61 26.49
C ALA A 75 -21.07 -25.07 26.26
N ALA A 76 -20.54 -24.87 25.05
CA ALA A 76 -19.16 -25.21 24.72
C ALA A 76 -18.14 -24.39 25.53
N SER A 77 -18.51 -23.20 26.01
CA SER A 77 -17.64 -22.37 26.84
C SER A 77 -17.43 -22.92 28.26
N ARG A 78 -18.31 -23.82 28.72
CA ARG A 78 -18.28 -24.44 30.06
C ARG A 78 -17.51 -25.76 30.10
N LEU A 79 -17.07 -26.26 28.95
CA LEU A 79 -16.32 -27.51 28.83
C LEU A 79 -14.81 -27.25 29.00
N GLU A 80 -14.10 -28.25 29.51
CA GLU A 80 -12.63 -28.25 29.58
C GLU A 80 -12.01 -28.52 28.18
N GLN A 81 -10.77 -28.06 27.95
CA GLN A 81 -9.99 -28.50 26.79
C GLN A 81 -9.60 -29.97 27.00
N PRO A 82 -9.81 -30.90 26.05
CA PRO A 82 -10.01 -30.73 24.59
C PRO A 82 -11.47 -30.82 24.10
N GLN A 83 -12.44 -31.14 24.97
CA GLN A 83 -13.85 -31.31 24.59
C GLN A 83 -14.46 -30.01 24.06
N GLN A 84 -14.07 -28.88 24.66
CA GLN A 84 -14.41 -27.55 24.19
C GLN A 84 -14.08 -27.37 22.69
N ASP A 85 -12.87 -27.73 22.26
CA ASP A 85 -12.44 -27.54 20.88
C ASP A 85 -13.19 -28.45 19.90
N ALA A 86 -13.49 -29.70 20.30
CA ALA A 86 -14.29 -30.61 19.49
C ALA A 86 -15.71 -30.08 19.26
N VAL A 87 -16.37 -29.60 20.31
CA VAL A 87 -17.72 -29.03 20.22
C VAL A 87 -17.72 -27.76 19.38
N LEU A 88 -16.76 -26.86 19.57
CA LEU A 88 -16.67 -25.62 18.80
C LEU A 88 -16.33 -25.84 17.32
N ASN A 89 -15.50 -26.84 17.02
CA ASN A 89 -15.23 -27.24 15.64
C ASN A 89 -16.49 -27.77 14.96
N SER A 90 -17.35 -28.49 15.69
CA SER A 90 -18.67 -28.91 15.18
C SER A 90 -19.63 -27.73 14.97
N ALA A 91 -19.55 -26.68 15.81
CA ALA A 91 -20.33 -25.44 15.69
C ALA A 91 -19.92 -24.56 14.51
N ARG A 92 -18.72 -24.77 13.95
CA ARG A 92 -18.15 -23.88 12.93
C ARG A 92 -19.01 -23.81 11.68
N ARG A 93 -19.56 -24.95 11.24
CA ARG A 93 -20.43 -25.03 10.05
C ARG A 93 -21.76 -24.30 10.24
N PRO A 94 -22.57 -24.59 11.27
CA PRO A 94 -23.85 -23.89 11.46
C PRO A 94 -23.67 -22.39 11.67
N ILE A 95 -22.65 -21.95 12.42
CA ILE A 95 -22.34 -20.51 12.60
C ILE A 95 -22.03 -19.87 11.24
N SER A 96 -21.15 -20.49 10.45
CA SER A 96 -20.81 -19.96 9.12
C SER A 96 -22.04 -19.93 8.21
N THR A 97 -22.92 -20.93 8.28
CA THR A 97 -24.14 -20.97 7.46
C THR A 97 -25.16 -19.93 7.89
N LEU A 98 -25.31 -19.69 9.21
CA LEU A 98 -26.12 -18.58 9.74
C LEU A 98 -25.60 -17.24 9.25
N ILE A 99 -24.28 -17.00 9.28
CA ILE A 99 -23.67 -15.77 8.76
C ILE A 99 -23.97 -15.58 7.27
N HIS A 100 -23.80 -16.61 6.45
CA HIS A 100 -24.12 -16.54 5.01
C HIS A 100 -25.63 -16.40 4.76
N ALA A 101 -26.48 -16.95 5.62
CA ALA A 101 -27.92 -16.73 5.57
C ALA A 101 -28.25 -15.26 5.85
N TYR A 102 -27.65 -14.64 6.87
CA TYR A 102 -27.79 -13.21 7.14
C TYR A 102 -27.33 -12.34 5.97
N VAL A 103 -26.19 -12.66 5.35
CA VAL A 103 -25.69 -11.95 4.15
C VAL A 103 -26.70 -12.04 3.00
N ARG A 104 -27.23 -13.23 2.71
CA ARG A 104 -28.22 -13.41 1.64
C ARG A 104 -29.55 -12.70 1.90
N ALA A 105 -29.93 -12.59 3.17
CA ALA A 105 -31.14 -11.88 3.59
C ALA A 105 -30.95 -10.36 3.72
N GLY A 106 -29.79 -9.80 3.36
CA GLY A 106 -29.51 -8.37 3.45
C GLY A 106 -29.28 -7.86 4.88
N MET A 107 -29.15 -8.75 5.87
CA MET A 107 -28.95 -8.39 7.29
C MET A 107 -27.45 -8.27 7.63
N ALA A 108 -26.76 -7.35 6.96
CA ALA A 108 -25.31 -7.21 7.05
C ALA A 108 -24.80 -6.94 8.48
N HIS A 109 -25.52 -6.14 9.29
CA HIS A 109 -25.15 -5.87 10.69
C HIS A 109 -25.22 -7.12 11.58
N HIS A 110 -26.21 -7.99 11.38
CA HIS A 110 -26.34 -9.23 12.15
C HIS A 110 -25.18 -10.17 11.79
N ALA A 111 -24.88 -10.30 10.50
CA ALA A 111 -23.71 -11.04 10.02
C ALA A 111 -22.40 -10.50 10.62
N ALA A 112 -22.23 -9.17 10.61
CA ALA A 112 -21.08 -8.47 11.18
C ALA A 112 -20.90 -8.73 12.67
N ARG A 113 -21.99 -8.69 13.45
CA ARG A 113 -21.98 -8.97 14.89
C ARG A 113 -21.47 -10.38 15.19
N HIS A 114 -21.92 -11.38 14.43
CA HIS A 114 -21.44 -12.75 14.62
C HIS A 114 -19.97 -12.92 14.24
N VAL A 115 -19.53 -12.31 13.14
CA VAL A 115 -18.11 -12.29 12.75
C VAL A 115 -17.26 -11.63 13.82
N TYR A 116 -17.71 -10.51 14.38
CA TYR A 116 -17.04 -9.81 15.48
C TYR A 116 -16.83 -10.75 16.68
N ILE A 117 -17.90 -11.43 17.11
CA ILE A 117 -17.85 -12.36 18.25
C ILE A 117 -16.86 -13.50 17.97
N MET A 118 -16.86 -14.04 16.75
CA MET A 118 -15.91 -15.09 16.35
C MET A 118 -14.46 -14.60 16.42
N LEU A 119 -14.16 -13.42 15.89
CA LEU A 119 -12.82 -12.83 15.92
C LEU A 119 -12.37 -12.54 17.35
N HIS A 120 -13.24 -11.95 18.17
CA HIS A 120 -12.94 -11.61 19.56
C HIS A 120 -12.66 -12.86 20.41
N ARG A 121 -13.44 -13.93 20.20
CA ARG A 121 -13.26 -15.23 20.89
C ARG A 121 -12.17 -16.09 20.25
N LYS A 122 -11.33 -15.54 19.36
CA LYS A 122 -10.25 -16.22 18.62
C LYS A 122 -10.70 -17.53 17.95
N ARG A 123 -11.95 -17.55 17.45
CA ARG A 123 -12.55 -18.74 16.82
C ARG A 123 -12.17 -18.80 15.33
N PRO A 124 -12.05 -20.01 14.75
CA PRO A 124 -11.62 -20.17 13.36
C PRO A 124 -12.69 -19.67 12.37
N LEU A 125 -12.46 -18.49 11.79
CA LEU A 125 -13.27 -17.90 10.73
C LEU A 125 -12.64 -18.18 9.36
N LYS A 126 -13.44 -18.52 8.35
CA LYS A 126 -12.96 -18.64 6.96
C LYS A 126 -12.86 -17.25 6.33
N THR A 127 -11.78 -16.98 5.61
CA THR A 127 -11.58 -15.71 4.87
C THR A 127 -12.76 -15.39 3.96
N ARG A 128 -13.27 -16.38 3.20
CA ARG A 128 -14.43 -16.18 2.32
C ARG A 128 -15.69 -15.68 3.07
N THR A 129 -15.89 -16.11 4.31
CA THR A 129 -17.01 -15.63 5.13
C THR A 129 -16.80 -14.18 5.56
N LEU A 130 -15.58 -13.82 5.96
CA LEU A 130 -15.24 -12.43 6.27
C LEU A 130 -15.44 -11.51 5.05
N VAL A 131 -14.95 -11.93 3.88
CA VAL A 131 -15.09 -11.18 2.62
C VAL A 131 -16.56 -10.96 2.28
N ALA A 132 -17.40 -11.99 2.37
CA ALA A 132 -18.82 -11.89 2.09
C ALA A 132 -19.53 -10.88 3.01
N VAL A 133 -19.20 -10.90 4.31
CA VAL A 133 -19.78 -9.96 5.28
C VAL A 133 -19.30 -8.53 5.04
N ILE A 134 -18.00 -8.31 4.80
CA ILE A 134 -17.49 -6.98 4.50
C ILE A 134 -18.12 -6.44 3.21
N ASN A 135 -18.15 -7.23 2.14
CA ASN A 135 -18.76 -6.77 0.88
C ASN A 135 -20.26 -6.51 1.03
N SER A 136 -20.96 -7.29 1.85
CA SER A 136 -22.37 -7.05 2.20
C SER A 136 -22.56 -5.72 2.94
N LEU A 137 -21.67 -5.39 3.89
CA LEU A 137 -21.68 -4.08 4.56
C LEU A 137 -21.39 -2.94 3.57
N LEU A 138 -20.38 -3.09 2.71
CA LEU A 138 -20.02 -2.06 1.72
C LEU A 138 -21.09 -1.84 0.65
N SER A 139 -21.92 -2.84 0.39
CA SER A 139 -23.05 -2.74 -0.56
C SER A 139 -24.35 -2.29 0.10
N SER A 140 -24.37 -2.13 1.43
CA SER A 140 -25.56 -1.69 2.16
C SER A 140 -25.76 -0.20 1.94
N VAL A 141 -26.97 0.20 1.59
CA VAL A 141 -27.35 1.61 1.56
C VAL A 141 -27.53 2.06 3.00
N PRO A 142 -26.93 3.18 3.43
CA PRO A 142 -27.26 3.73 4.73
C PRO A 142 -28.75 4.03 4.76
N ASP A 143 -29.49 3.37 5.67
CA ASP A 143 -30.82 3.85 6.05
C ASP A 143 -30.66 5.34 6.40
N GLU A 144 -31.65 6.18 6.06
CA GLU A 144 -31.67 7.62 6.35
C GLU A 144 -31.61 7.87 7.87
N VAL A 145 -30.47 7.63 8.48
CA VAL A 145 -30.22 7.79 9.90
C VAL A 145 -29.70 9.20 10.05
N GLY A 146 -30.56 10.01 10.66
CA GLY A 146 -30.45 11.45 10.76
C GLY A 146 -29.05 11.97 11.04
N GLU A 147 -28.82 13.12 10.44
CA GLU A 147 -27.77 14.13 10.57
C GLU A 147 -27.17 14.26 12.00
N LYS A 148 -26.62 13.18 12.54
CA LYS A 148 -25.69 13.22 13.66
C LYS A 148 -24.37 13.53 13.02
N ASP A 149 -24.16 14.81 12.77
CA ASP A 149 -22.88 15.40 12.47
C ASP A 149 -21.90 14.84 13.52
N PRO A 150 -21.06 13.84 13.17
CA PRO A 150 -20.22 13.23 14.17
C PRO A 150 -19.30 14.35 14.60
N LYS A 151 -19.33 14.72 15.89
CA LYS A 151 -18.37 15.69 16.43
C LYS A 151 -16.99 15.12 16.14
N ARG A 152 -16.40 15.55 15.03
CA ARG A 152 -15.11 15.10 14.51
C ARG A 152 -14.06 15.69 15.43
N HIS A 153 -13.89 15.10 16.60
CA HIS A 153 -12.81 15.46 17.50
C HIS A 153 -11.51 14.89 16.91
N PHE A 154 -10.83 15.72 16.11
CA PHE A 154 -9.47 15.43 15.65
C PHE A 154 -8.52 15.56 16.83
N PHE A 155 -8.48 14.55 17.68
CA PHE A 155 -7.45 14.44 18.71
C PHE A 155 -6.11 14.10 18.07
N ALA A 156 -5.10 14.94 18.34
CA ALA A 156 -3.76 14.92 17.77
C ALA A 156 -3.05 13.55 17.81
N SER A 157 -3.29 12.75 18.85
CA SER A 157 -2.66 11.42 19.05
C SER A 157 -3.16 10.34 18.10
N TYR A 158 -4.33 10.52 17.48
CA TYR A 158 -4.99 9.47 16.71
C TYR A 158 -4.95 9.73 15.20
N VAL A 159 -4.55 10.94 14.77
CA VAL A 159 -4.66 11.42 13.37
C VAL A 159 -3.98 10.49 12.37
N LEU A 160 -2.82 9.95 12.72
CA LEU A 160 -2.00 9.10 11.83
C LEU A 160 -2.16 7.59 12.09
N SER A 161 -3.19 7.19 12.83
CA SER A 161 -3.56 5.78 12.98
C SER A 161 -4.85 5.49 12.23
N LEU A 162 -4.95 4.31 11.63
CA LEU A 162 -6.20 3.86 11.05
C LEU A 162 -7.21 3.58 12.16
N GLN A 163 -8.32 4.31 12.15
CA GLN A 163 -9.39 4.17 13.12
C GLN A 163 -10.74 4.11 12.41
N SER A 164 -11.59 3.17 12.81
CA SER A 164 -12.93 3.01 12.22
C SER A 164 -13.89 4.11 12.66
N ASP A 165 -13.75 4.60 13.88
CA ASP A 165 -14.61 5.63 14.51
C ASP A 165 -14.69 6.95 13.73
N ARG A 166 -13.73 7.22 12.86
CA ARG A 166 -13.65 8.42 12.01
C ARG A 166 -14.52 8.39 10.78
N VAL A 167 -14.87 7.19 10.32
CA VAL A 167 -15.71 7.02 9.15
C VAL A 167 -17.12 7.43 9.52
N THR A 168 -17.69 8.35 8.75
CA THR A 168 -19.04 8.88 8.96
C THR A 168 -20.11 7.79 8.81
N ASP A 169 -20.07 7.06 7.70
CA ASP A 169 -20.98 5.97 7.37
C ASP A 169 -20.86 4.78 8.37
N PRO A 170 -21.95 4.39 9.07
CA PRO A 170 -21.94 3.27 10.01
C PRO A 170 -21.62 1.91 9.35
N TYR A 171 -22.00 1.68 8.10
CA TYR A 171 -21.73 0.42 7.40
C TYR A 171 -20.25 0.33 7.03
N LEU A 172 -19.68 1.39 6.45
CA LEU A 172 -18.26 1.48 6.15
C LEU A 172 -17.40 1.45 7.42
N ARG A 173 -17.85 2.10 8.51
CA ARG A 173 -17.21 2.02 9.83
C ARG A 173 -17.13 0.57 10.33
N ASN A 174 -18.25 -0.16 10.28
CA ASN A 174 -18.29 -1.56 10.70
C ASN A 174 -17.42 -2.46 9.81
N ALA A 175 -17.44 -2.22 8.49
CA ALA A 175 -16.59 -2.93 7.54
C ALA A 175 -15.11 -2.74 7.85
N LEU A 176 -14.70 -1.48 8.10
CA LEU A 176 -13.34 -1.12 8.44
C LEU A 176 -12.92 -1.70 9.80
N GLU A 177 -13.80 -1.66 10.79
CA GLU A 177 -13.55 -2.24 12.12
C GLU A 177 -13.34 -3.76 12.03
N LEU A 178 -14.20 -4.46 11.29
CA LEU A 178 -14.05 -5.89 11.05
C LEU A 178 -12.74 -6.22 10.35
N TRP A 179 -12.35 -5.43 9.36
CA TRP A 179 -11.06 -5.59 8.68
C TRP A 179 -9.89 -5.43 9.64
N ILE A 180 -9.87 -4.36 10.46
CA ILE A 180 -8.83 -4.14 11.48
C ILE A 180 -8.76 -5.29 12.49
N LYS A 181 -9.90 -5.85 12.92
CA LYS A 181 -9.92 -6.99 13.85
C LYS A 181 -9.46 -8.28 13.19
N ALA A 182 -9.89 -8.54 11.96
CA ALA A 182 -9.43 -9.68 11.18
C ALA A 182 -7.91 -9.61 10.97
N GLU A 183 -7.40 -8.40 10.74
CA GLU A 183 -5.97 -8.13 10.64
C GLU A 183 -5.22 -8.49 11.93
N LYS A 184 -5.72 -8.04 13.08
CA LYS A 184 -5.16 -8.40 14.41
C LYS A 184 -5.23 -9.90 14.68
N ALA A 185 -6.27 -10.56 14.17
CA ALA A 185 -6.42 -12.02 14.21
C ALA A 185 -5.56 -12.77 13.16
N ARG A 186 -4.72 -12.05 12.39
CA ARG A 186 -3.85 -12.60 11.34
C ARG A 186 -4.59 -13.37 10.24
N LEU A 187 -5.84 -13.01 9.95
CA LEU A 187 -6.52 -13.55 8.78
C LEU A 187 -5.96 -12.92 7.50
N PRO A 188 -5.81 -13.69 6.41
CA PRO A 188 -5.30 -13.16 5.16
C PRO A 188 -6.31 -12.14 4.60
N ALA A 189 -5.79 -10.99 4.18
CA ALA A 189 -6.59 -9.93 3.58
C ALA A 189 -6.88 -10.29 2.11
N ALA A 190 -8.15 -10.43 1.76
CA ALA A 190 -8.55 -10.64 0.37
C ALA A 190 -8.45 -9.33 -0.43
N LYS A 191 -8.04 -9.44 -1.70
CA LYS A 191 -7.87 -8.31 -2.60
C LYS A 191 -9.19 -7.55 -2.80
N GLU A 192 -10.27 -8.28 -2.96
CA GLU A 192 -11.61 -7.74 -3.21
C GLU A 192 -12.09 -6.88 -2.05
N THR A 193 -11.82 -7.30 -0.81
CA THR A 193 -12.15 -6.54 0.40
C THR A 193 -11.41 -5.21 0.46
N PHE A 194 -10.12 -5.21 0.12
CA PHE A 194 -9.32 -3.99 0.06
C PHE A 194 -9.80 -3.03 -1.03
N GLN A 195 -10.01 -3.54 -2.25
CA GLN A 195 -10.50 -2.72 -3.36
C GLN A 195 -11.89 -2.14 -3.06
N GLY A 196 -12.79 -2.93 -2.47
CA GLY A 196 -14.11 -2.47 -2.03
C GLY A 196 -14.01 -1.39 -0.96
N LEU A 197 -13.20 -1.60 0.09
CA LEU A 197 -12.99 -0.60 1.16
C LEU A 197 -12.46 0.71 0.60
N LEU A 198 -11.40 0.67 -0.21
CA LEU A 198 -10.84 1.89 -0.79
C LEU A 198 -11.80 2.59 -1.73
N THR A 199 -12.48 1.86 -2.61
CA THR A 199 -13.45 2.45 -3.55
C THR A 199 -14.57 3.16 -2.79
N THR A 200 -15.08 2.55 -1.72
CA THR A 200 -16.14 3.13 -0.90
C THR A 200 -15.63 4.35 -0.12
N LEU A 201 -14.44 4.27 0.50
CA LEU A 201 -13.81 5.41 1.18
C LEU A 201 -13.56 6.59 0.23
N ILE A 202 -13.15 6.32 -1.01
CA ILE A 202 -12.94 7.35 -2.03
C ILE A 202 -14.27 7.99 -2.43
N THR A 203 -15.30 7.17 -2.62
CA THR A 203 -16.65 7.63 -3.00
C THR A 203 -17.28 8.50 -1.90
N GLN A 204 -17.00 8.20 -0.64
CA GLN A 204 -17.46 8.96 0.53
C GLN A 204 -16.55 10.15 0.90
N GLU A 205 -15.57 10.50 0.05
CA GLU A 205 -14.57 11.56 0.28
C GLU A 205 -13.78 11.43 1.62
N GLU A 206 -13.60 10.20 2.14
CA GLU A 206 -12.92 9.92 3.42
C GLU A 206 -11.38 9.87 3.26
N CYS A 207 -10.75 11.02 2.97
CA CYS A 207 -9.33 11.12 2.57
C CYS A 207 -8.34 10.46 3.55
N VAL A 208 -8.48 10.72 4.86
CA VAL A 208 -7.56 10.20 5.89
C VAL A 208 -7.61 8.67 5.94
N SER A 209 -8.83 8.13 6.00
CA SER A 209 -9.06 6.69 6.07
C SER A 209 -8.61 5.99 4.79
N ALA A 210 -8.86 6.58 3.62
CA ALA A 210 -8.38 6.07 2.34
C ALA A 210 -6.84 6.00 2.29
N GLY A 211 -6.16 7.10 2.65
CA GLY A 211 -4.69 7.14 2.71
C GLY A 211 -4.12 6.13 3.71
N ALA A 212 -4.73 6.00 4.89
CA ALA A 212 -4.31 5.06 5.93
C ALA A 212 -4.48 3.60 5.52
N VAL A 213 -5.62 3.22 4.90
CA VAL A 213 -5.86 1.87 4.38
C VAL A 213 -4.85 1.53 3.29
N PHE A 214 -4.65 2.44 2.32
CA PHE A 214 -3.68 2.24 1.25
C PHE A 214 -2.26 2.06 1.78
N SER A 215 -1.85 2.92 2.72
CA SER A 215 -0.53 2.85 3.36
C SER A 215 -0.32 1.55 4.09
N ARG A 216 -1.31 1.09 4.86
CA ARG A 216 -1.22 -0.16 5.62
C ARG A 216 -1.10 -1.40 4.74
N VAL A 217 -1.80 -1.44 3.61
CA VAL A 217 -1.69 -2.54 2.64
C VAL A 217 -0.33 -2.51 1.93
N SER A 218 0.11 -1.33 1.51
CA SER A 218 1.42 -1.16 0.86
C SER A 218 2.56 -1.57 1.78
N GLN A 219 2.50 -1.22 3.06
CA GLN A 219 3.50 -1.62 4.06
C GLN A 219 3.55 -3.15 4.22
N ARG A 220 2.39 -3.82 4.33
CA ARG A 220 2.34 -5.29 4.42
C ARG A 220 2.89 -5.96 3.18
N HIS A 221 2.54 -5.43 2.00
CA HIS A 221 3.08 -5.91 0.75
C HIS A 221 4.61 -5.77 0.71
N TRP A 222 5.13 -4.62 1.16
CA TRP A 222 6.55 -4.37 1.30
C TRP A 222 7.23 -5.36 2.26
N GLU A 223 6.65 -5.59 3.45
CA GLU A 223 7.15 -6.55 4.44
C GLU A 223 7.23 -7.96 3.84
N TYR A 224 6.18 -8.40 3.17
CA TYR A 224 6.14 -9.71 2.49
C TYR A 224 7.22 -9.83 1.41
N MET A 225 7.37 -8.82 0.55
CA MET A 225 8.36 -8.82 -0.52
C MET A 225 9.79 -8.81 0.02
N ALA A 226 10.08 -7.97 1.03
CA ALA A 226 11.38 -7.93 1.69
C ALA A 226 11.75 -9.32 2.28
N MET A 227 10.79 -10.01 2.90
CA MET A 227 11.03 -11.36 3.40
C MET A 227 11.20 -12.39 2.29
N ARG A 228 10.40 -12.34 1.23
CA ARG A 228 10.53 -13.27 0.10
C ARG A 228 11.93 -13.18 -0.53
N ASP A 229 12.45 -11.97 -0.68
CA ASP A 229 13.77 -11.75 -1.26
C ASP A 229 14.90 -12.18 -0.30
N MET A 230 14.73 -12.02 1.02
CA MET A 230 15.64 -12.60 2.03
C MET A 230 15.76 -14.12 1.90
N HIS A 231 14.64 -14.83 1.69
CA HIS A 231 14.66 -16.29 1.54
C HIS A 231 15.37 -16.73 0.24
N ARG A 232 15.34 -15.91 -0.80
CA ARG A 232 16.05 -16.16 -2.05
C ARG A 232 17.56 -15.91 -1.94
N HIS A 233 17.98 -15.03 -1.03
CA HIS A 233 19.38 -14.65 -0.82
C HIS A 233 19.79 -14.69 0.67
N PRO A 234 19.90 -15.90 1.28
CA PRO A 234 20.00 -16.08 2.73
C PRO A 234 21.34 -15.66 3.38
N ARG A 235 22.24 -14.99 2.66
CA ARG A 235 23.66 -14.98 3.02
C ARG A 235 24.06 -14.16 4.27
N ASN A 236 23.23 -13.33 4.91
CA ASN A 236 23.72 -12.50 6.06
C ASN A 236 22.65 -11.93 7.04
N VAL A 237 21.56 -12.63 7.36
CA VAL A 237 20.56 -12.07 8.31
C VAL A 237 20.26 -13.01 9.47
N THR A 238 20.74 -12.65 10.67
CA THR A 238 20.31 -13.22 11.95
C THR A 238 18.86 -12.80 12.21
N MET A 239 17.93 -13.73 11.99
CA MET A 239 16.49 -13.51 12.15
C MET A 239 16.10 -13.42 13.63
N THR A 240 15.41 -12.35 14.00
CA THR A 240 14.54 -12.31 15.18
C THR A 240 13.18 -12.92 14.82
N ASN A 241 13.04 -14.25 14.99
CA ASN A 241 11.83 -15.06 15.26
C ASN A 241 10.41 -14.64 14.75
N GLN A 242 10.24 -13.77 13.76
CA GLN A 242 8.94 -13.44 13.20
C GLN A 242 8.66 -14.31 11.98
N ARG A 243 7.98 -15.43 12.22
CA ARG A 243 7.43 -16.30 11.17
C ARG A 243 6.30 -15.56 10.45
N PHE A 244 6.60 -14.96 9.31
CA PHE A 244 5.59 -14.62 8.33
C PHE A 244 5.38 -15.82 7.39
N PRO A 245 4.13 -16.08 6.96
CA PRO A 245 3.85 -17.20 6.09
C PRO A 245 4.48 -17.00 4.71
N ILE A 246 5.35 -17.93 4.31
CA ILE A 246 6.00 -18.00 2.98
C ILE A 246 5.02 -18.52 1.92
N ASN A 247 3.83 -18.95 2.32
CA ASN A 247 2.83 -19.51 1.41
C ASN A 247 2.34 -18.42 0.43
N PRO A 248 2.53 -18.56 -0.90
CA PRO A 248 2.06 -17.59 -1.89
C PRO A 248 0.53 -17.43 -1.88
N ALA A 249 -0.21 -18.44 -1.40
CA ALA A 249 -1.66 -18.35 -1.19
C ALA A 249 -2.06 -17.38 -0.05
N GLU A 250 -1.11 -16.98 0.79
CA GLU A 250 -1.28 -16.05 1.91
C GLU A 250 -0.59 -14.69 1.65
N ALA A 251 -0.08 -14.48 0.43
CA ALA A 251 0.53 -13.21 0.05
C ALA A 251 -0.47 -12.05 0.23
N PRO A 252 -0.06 -10.92 0.83
CA PRO A 252 -0.92 -9.76 0.97
C PRO A 252 -1.33 -9.24 -0.42
N ALA A 253 -2.56 -8.74 -0.52
CA ALA A 253 -3.07 -8.12 -1.74
C ALA A 253 -2.10 -7.05 -2.27
N TYR A 254 -1.84 -7.08 -3.58
CA TYR A 254 -1.00 -6.09 -4.24
C TYR A 254 -1.73 -4.74 -4.25
N PRO A 255 -1.10 -3.64 -3.80
CA PRO A 255 -1.73 -2.32 -3.90
C PRO A 255 -1.89 -1.96 -5.38
N ASP A 256 -3.08 -1.53 -5.76
CA ASP A 256 -3.44 -1.21 -7.14
C ASP A 256 -2.99 0.22 -7.48
N PRO A 257 -2.16 0.44 -8.52
CA PRO A 257 -1.74 1.77 -8.94
C PRO A 257 -2.92 2.70 -9.24
N ARG A 258 -4.02 2.19 -9.81
CA ARG A 258 -5.19 3.02 -10.12
C ARG A 258 -5.87 3.53 -8.86
N LEU A 259 -5.95 2.69 -7.82
CA LEU A 259 -6.50 3.11 -6.53
C LEU A 259 -5.59 4.14 -5.86
N PHE A 260 -4.27 4.01 -6.00
CA PHE A 260 -3.34 5.03 -5.54
C PHE A 260 -3.62 6.39 -6.19
N GLU A 261 -3.70 6.43 -7.52
CA GLU A 261 -4.01 7.65 -8.27
C GLU A 261 -5.35 8.25 -7.86
N ASN A 262 -6.38 7.41 -7.66
CA ASN A 262 -7.69 7.86 -7.21
C ASN A 262 -7.65 8.49 -5.80
N VAL A 263 -6.88 7.93 -4.86
CA VAL A 263 -6.71 8.52 -3.52
C VAL A 263 -5.97 9.86 -3.59
N VAL A 264 -4.90 9.94 -4.41
CA VAL A 264 -4.18 11.20 -4.64
C VAL A 264 -5.10 12.25 -5.26
N SER A 265 -5.83 11.88 -6.31
CA SER A 265 -6.76 12.75 -7.03
C SER A 265 -7.87 13.27 -6.11
N LEU A 266 -8.46 12.40 -5.29
CA LEU A 266 -9.43 12.79 -4.27
C LEU A 266 -8.84 13.85 -3.34
N CYS A 267 -7.67 13.58 -2.73
CA CYS A 267 -7.07 14.52 -1.79
C CYS A 267 -6.74 15.85 -2.46
N MET A 268 -6.23 15.82 -3.70
CA MET A 268 -5.93 17.01 -4.48
C MET A 268 -7.17 17.82 -4.85
N SER A 269 -8.26 17.16 -5.21
CA SER A 269 -9.53 17.82 -5.51
C SER A 269 -10.05 18.58 -4.28
N VAL A 270 -9.89 18.00 -3.08
CA VAL A 270 -10.30 18.62 -1.81
C VAL A 270 -9.36 19.77 -1.43
N LEU A 271 -8.04 19.60 -1.56
CA LEU A 271 -7.05 20.64 -1.23
C LEU A 271 -7.18 21.89 -2.10
N ARG A 272 -7.58 21.72 -3.36
CA ARG A 272 -7.76 22.82 -4.33
C ARG A 272 -9.04 23.61 -4.13
N ARG A 273 -10.02 23.10 -3.37
CA ARG A 273 -11.25 23.85 -3.04
C ARG A 273 -10.86 25.07 -2.18
N THR A 274 -11.15 26.28 -2.68
CA THR A 274 -10.54 27.55 -2.25
C THR A 274 -11.23 28.26 -1.07
N GLU A 275 -12.23 27.65 -0.43
CA GLU A 275 -13.14 28.42 0.42
C GLU A 275 -12.79 28.38 1.93
N ALA A 276 -13.00 29.54 2.57
CA ALA A 276 -12.46 29.94 3.86
C ALA A 276 -13.37 29.68 5.06
N THR A 277 -14.31 28.72 4.99
CA THR A 277 -15.11 28.38 6.18
C THR A 277 -14.33 27.46 7.13
N ARG A 278 -14.59 27.56 8.43
CA ARG A 278 -13.95 26.74 9.47
C ARG A 278 -14.16 25.23 9.24
N GLY A 279 -15.33 24.83 8.73
CA GLY A 279 -15.63 23.44 8.36
C GLY A 279 -14.81 22.97 7.15
N GLN A 280 -14.66 23.81 6.12
CA GLN A 280 -13.83 23.51 4.95
C GLN A 280 -12.34 23.40 5.29
N GLN A 281 -11.84 24.20 6.24
CA GLN A 281 -10.45 24.05 6.74
C GLN A 281 -10.19 22.66 7.34
N GLN A 282 -11.17 22.08 8.03
CA GLN A 282 -11.06 20.75 8.62
C GLN A 282 -11.05 19.65 7.55
N ILE A 283 -11.89 19.80 6.52
CA ILE A 283 -11.92 18.92 5.34
C ILE A 283 -10.59 19.01 4.57
N ARG A 284 -10.07 20.22 4.37
CA ARG A 284 -8.76 20.46 3.74
C ARG A 284 -7.61 19.84 4.53
N ARG A 285 -7.62 19.96 5.87
CA ARG A 285 -6.64 19.27 6.74
C ARG A 285 -6.74 17.75 6.61
N SER A 286 -7.95 17.20 6.55
CA SER A 286 -8.19 15.77 6.31
C SER A 286 -7.53 15.29 5.01
N ALA A 287 -7.70 16.04 3.93
CA ALA A 287 -7.04 15.74 2.66
C ALA A 287 -5.50 15.82 2.75
N GLY A 288 -4.97 16.82 3.44
CA GLY A 288 -3.54 16.93 3.71
C GLY A 288 -2.99 15.74 4.52
N HIS A 289 -3.71 15.28 5.54
CA HIS A 289 -3.36 14.06 6.31
C HIS A 289 -3.43 12.79 5.46
N GLY A 290 -4.42 12.68 4.56
CA GLY A 290 -4.49 11.61 3.56
C GLY A 290 -3.24 11.56 2.67
N LEU A 291 -2.79 12.72 2.17
CA LEU A 291 -1.54 12.80 1.41
C LEU A 291 -0.30 12.48 2.25
N ILE A 292 -0.25 12.86 3.53
CA ILE A 292 0.87 12.53 4.41
C ILE A 292 1.06 11.01 4.52
N PHE A 293 -0.02 10.23 4.59
CA PHE A 293 0.09 8.76 4.56
C PHE A 293 0.76 8.26 3.27
N LEU A 294 0.35 8.77 2.12
CA LEU A 294 0.93 8.37 0.83
C LEU A 294 2.38 8.85 0.67
N ALA A 295 2.66 10.09 1.09
CA ALA A 295 3.99 10.68 1.07
C ALA A 295 4.96 9.92 1.96
N SER A 296 4.49 9.39 3.09
CA SER A 296 5.32 8.55 3.98
C SER A 296 5.76 7.25 3.28
N LEU A 297 4.90 6.64 2.46
CA LEU A 297 5.26 5.46 1.66
C LEU A 297 6.32 5.80 0.62
N LEU A 298 6.17 6.93 -0.08
CA LEU A 298 7.13 7.39 -1.07
C LEU A 298 8.49 7.66 -0.40
N HIS A 299 8.46 8.35 0.72
CA HIS A 299 9.63 8.70 1.52
C HIS A 299 10.39 7.46 2.02
N HIS A 300 9.65 6.46 2.52
CA HIS A 300 10.22 5.17 2.94
C HIS A 300 10.45 4.20 1.79
N ARG A 301 10.15 4.58 0.54
CA ARG A 301 10.31 3.75 -0.67
C ARG A 301 9.55 2.42 -0.59
N GLN A 302 8.34 2.49 -0.07
CA GLN A 302 7.42 1.36 0.14
C GLN A 302 6.32 1.28 -0.93
N ILE A 303 6.35 2.16 -1.93
CA ILE A 303 5.43 2.08 -3.08
C ILE A 303 5.99 1.05 -4.07
N PRO A 304 5.24 -0.02 -4.40
CA PRO A 304 5.77 -1.13 -5.20
C PRO A 304 5.61 -0.95 -6.71
N PHE A 305 5.27 0.24 -7.19
CA PHE A 305 5.09 0.56 -8.61
C PHE A 305 5.83 1.84 -9.01
N ALA A 306 6.14 1.96 -10.30
CA ALA A 306 6.97 3.01 -10.88
C ALA A 306 6.23 4.33 -11.10
N GLU A 307 4.90 4.26 -11.18
CA GLU A 307 4.00 5.38 -11.46
C GLU A 307 3.66 6.14 -10.17
N VAL A 308 4.52 7.09 -9.81
CA VAL A 308 4.36 7.94 -8.62
C VAL A 308 4.25 9.43 -8.97
N GLY A 309 4.21 9.77 -10.26
CA GLY A 309 4.00 11.14 -10.76
C GLY A 309 2.86 11.88 -10.05
N PRO A 310 1.65 11.30 -9.90
CA PRO A 310 0.54 11.98 -9.24
C PRO A 310 0.84 12.45 -7.81
N ILE A 311 1.51 11.64 -6.99
CA ILE A 311 1.89 12.06 -5.63
C ILE A 311 3.02 13.10 -5.66
N ILE A 312 3.95 13.02 -6.63
CA ILE A 312 5.02 14.00 -6.80
C ILE A 312 4.43 15.38 -7.10
N SER A 313 3.54 15.47 -8.09
CA SER A 313 2.84 16.73 -8.44
C SER A 313 2.01 17.24 -7.26
N ALA A 314 1.33 16.35 -6.54
CA ALA A 314 0.58 16.71 -5.35
C ALA A 314 1.48 17.30 -4.24
N LEU A 315 2.67 16.75 -4.05
CA LEU A 315 3.65 17.25 -3.08
C LEU A 315 4.20 18.62 -3.46
N PHE A 316 4.48 18.87 -4.75
CA PHE A 316 4.87 20.21 -5.21
C PHE A 316 3.76 21.24 -4.97
N TYR A 317 2.50 20.90 -5.25
CA TYR A 317 1.37 21.77 -4.90
C TYR A 317 1.30 22.04 -3.38
N CYS A 318 1.50 21.00 -2.57
CA CYS A 318 1.54 21.12 -1.11
C CYS A 318 2.61 22.09 -0.59
N MET A 319 3.70 22.33 -1.33
CA MET A 319 4.74 23.30 -0.95
C MET A 319 4.24 24.74 -0.94
N LEU A 320 3.19 25.04 -1.72
CA LEU A 320 2.56 26.35 -1.76
C LEU A 320 1.57 26.58 -0.61
N LEU A 321 1.23 25.52 0.13
CA LEU A 321 0.24 25.58 1.20
C LEU A 321 0.89 25.88 2.55
N SER A 322 0.26 26.79 3.30
CA SER A 322 0.68 27.18 4.65
C SER A 322 0.09 26.32 5.77
N ASP A 323 -0.62 25.24 5.44
CA ASP A 323 -1.33 24.41 6.42
C ASP A 323 -0.35 23.69 7.35
N SER A 324 -0.58 23.80 8.67
CA SER A 324 0.15 23.03 9.67
C SER A 324 -0.57 21.71 9.96
N LEU A 325 0.14 20.60 9.79
CA LEU A 325 -0.40 19.26 9.95
C LEU A 325 0.47 18.41 10.88
N TRP A 326 -0.16 17.42 11.50
CA TRP A 326 0.52 16.34 12.21
C TRP A 326 1.31 15.46 11.24
N VAL A 327 2.60 15.32 11.50
CA VAL A 327 3.57 14.52 10.72
C VAL A 327 4.21 13.48 11.65
N PRO A 328 4.66 12.30 11.14
CA PRO A 328 5.39 11.33 11.96
C PRO A 328 6.68 11.92 12.52
N GLU A 329 7.01 11.61 13.79
CA GLU A 329 8.18 12.12 14.53
C GLU A 329 9.51 11.86 13.84
N ASN A 330 9.58 10.71 13.17
CA ASN A 330 10.77 10.26 12.49
C ASN A 330 10.46 10.05 11.02
N PRO A 331 10.15 11.13 10.29
CA PRO A 331 9.86 10.99 8.88
C PRO A 331 11.09 10.46 8.17
N PHE A 332 12.30 10.81 8.63
CA PHE A 332 13.56 10.53 7.94
C PHE A 332 14.33 9.29 8.42
N GLY A 333 13.91 8.59 9.47
CA GLY A 333 14.55 7.31 9.86
C GLY A 333 14.10 6.69 11.19
N GLY A 334 13.11 5.80 11.16
CA GLY A 334 12.71 4.95 12.30
C GLY A 334 11.81 3.80 11.87
N ALA A 335 11.51 2.86 12.77
CA ALA A 335 10.35 1.99 12.59
C ALA A 335 9.09 2.84 12.80
N MET A 336 8.05 2.62 12.00
CA MET A 336 6.81 3.42 11.93
C MET A 336 5.93 3.33 13.22
N HIS A 337 6.51 2.94 14.36
CA HIS A 337 5.81 2.58 15.58
C HIS A 337 5.82 3.68 16.65
N SER A 338 6.61 4.75 16.50
CA SER A 338 6.57 5.93 17.37
C SER A 338 6.21 7.18 16.56
N PHE A 339 4.94 7.57 16.62
CA PHE A 339 4.50 8.90 16.19
C PHE A 339 4.49 9.81 17.43
N GLN A 340 5.61 10.34 17.93
CA GLN A 340 5.51 11.60 18.67
C GLN A 340 5.33 12.79 17.73
N ARG A 341 4.80 13.84 18.33
CA ARG A 341 3.94 14.82 17.71
C ARG A 341 4.79 16.01 17.28
N GLN A 342 5.02 16.16 15.98
CA GLN A 342 5.48 17.44 15.44
C GLN A 342 4.40 18.00 14.51
N THR A 343 3.91 19.19 14.84
CA THR A 343 3.16 20.01 13.88
C THR A 343 4.16 20.62 12.93
N LEU A 344 4.20 20.13 11.69
CA LEU A 344 5.04 20.68 10.64
C LEU A 344 4.16 21.40 9.62
N ARG A 345 4.69 22.42 8.95
CA ARG A 345 4.01 22.96 7.77
C ARG A 345 4.01 21.89 6.68
N LEU A 346 2.86 21.62 6.09
CA LEU A 346 2.67 20.62 5.03
C LEU A 346 3.71 20.83 3.91
N GLY A 347 3.94 22.08 3.51
CA GLY A 347 4.95 22.39 2.51
C GLY A 347 6.39 22.03 2.89
N GLN A 348 6.76 22.19 4.17
CA GLN A 348 8.09 21.78 4.65
C GLN A 348 8.26 20.26 4.63
N TYR A 349 7.20 19.52 4.97
CA TYR A 349 7.23 18.06 4.93
C TYR A 349 7.32 17.57 3.48
N ALA A 350 6.49 18.12 2.60
CA ALA A 350 6.51 17.80 1.17
C ALA A 350 7.87 18.07 0.54
N HIS A 351 8.48 19.22 0.86
CA HIS A 351 9.84 19.56 0.46
C HIS A 351 10.85 18.51 0.97
N GLY A 352 10.77 18.10 2.24
CA GLY A 352 11.63 17.06 2.78
C GLY A 352 11.53 15.72 2.03
N VAL A 353 10.31 15.29 1.69
CA VAL A 353 10.04 14.04 0.95
C VAL A 353 10.59 14.11 -0.48
N ILE A 354 10.31 15.20 -1.22
CA ILE A 354 10.82 15.37 -2.60
C ILE A 354 12.34 15.43 -2.64
N LYS A 355 12.95 16.20 -1.72
CA LYS A 355 14.40 16.27 -1.59
C LYS A 355 15.01 14.90 -1.27
N SER A 356 14.34 14.13 -0.42
CA SER A 356 14.76 12.76 -0.12
C SER A 356 14.64 11.86 -1.34
N LEU A 357 13.52 11.89 -2.07
CA LEU A 357 13.33 11.09 -3.28
C LEU A 357 14.42 11.40 -4.32
N ALA A 358 14.66 12.68 -4.62
CA ALA A 358 15.58 13.10 -5.66
C ALA A 358 17.05 12.75 -5.37
N ARG A 359 17.50 12.86 -4.11
CA ARG A 359 18.88 12.47 -3.70
C ARG A 359 19.11 10.96 -3.71
N ARG A 360 18.01 10.22 -3.70
CA ARG A 360 17.95 8.81 -3.36
C ARG A 360 17.02 8.17 -4.40
N LEU A 361 17.28 8.45 -5.67
CA LEU A 361 16.60 7.78 -6.75
C LEU A 361 17.08 6.33 -6.86
N PRO A 362 16.24 5.41 -7.38
CA PRO A 362 16.51 3.97 -7.47
C PRO A 362 17.65 3.55 -8.42
N ASN A 363 18.60 4.44 -8.74
CA ASN A 363 19.51 4.26 -9.88
C ASN A 363 20.85 3.64 -9.58
N ARG A 364 21.29 3.63 -8.32
CA ARG A 364 22.52 2.91 -7.97
C ARG A 364 22.12 1.44 -7.91
N SER A 365 22.76 0.60 -8.72
CA SER A 365 22.85 -0.84 -8.44
C SER A 365 22.92 -0.99 -6.92
N PRO A 366 22.06 -1.84 -6.30
CA PRO A 366 21.92 -1.89 -4.85
C PRO A 366 23.34 -1.93 -4.32
N PRO A 367 23.77 -0.93 -3.50
CA PRO A 367 25.15 -0.86 -3.10
C PRO A 367 25.50 -2.26 -2.61
N THR A 368 26.56 -2.83 -3.16
CA THR A 368 27.05 -4.18 -2.87
C THR A 368 27.20 -4.43 -1.35
N ALA A 369 27.11 -3.38 -0.54
CA ALA A 369 26.66 -3.42 0.83
C ALA A 369 25.15 -3.78 0.98
N TYR A 370 24.84 -5.06 0.77
CA TYR A 370 23.67 -5.76 1.35
C TYR A 370 23.65 -5.75 2.90
N ARG A 371 24.47 -4.92 3.55
CA ARG A 371 24.95 -5.15 4.91
C ARG A 371 24.29 -4.35 6.03
N SER A 372 23.45 -3.34 5.79
CA SER A 372 22.82 -2.67 6.96
C SER A 372 21.63 -1.75 6.79
N GLN A 373 21.11 -1.43 5.59
CA GLN A 373 20.00 -0.46 5.50
C GLN A 373 18.90 -0.89 4.53
N ARG A 374 17.80 -1.39 5.11
CA ARG A 374 16.39 -1.34 4.66
C ARG A 374 16.16 -1.56 3.15
N TYR A 375 15.62 -2.72 2.81
CA TYR A 375 15.07 -3.10 1.50
C TYR A 375 14.24 -1.95 0.89
N SER A 376 14.82 -1.24 -0.08
CA SER A 376 14.11 -0.24 -0.87
C SER A 376 13.37 -0.97 -1.99
N ILE A 377 12.04 -0.96 -1.99
CA ILE A 377 11.22 -1.65 -3.00
C ILE A 377 10.72 -0.69 -4.08
N LEU A 378 10.87 0.62 -3.88
CA LEU A 378 10.55 1.60 -4.92
C LEU A 378 11.29 1.23 -6.22
N PRO A 379 10.55 0.79 -7.26
CA PRO A 379 11.17 0.41 -8.53
C PRO A 379 11.71 1.65 -9.23
N VAL A 380 12.48 1.44 -10.30
CA VAL A 380 12.90 2.54 -11.18
C VAL A 380 11.65 3.33 -11.58
N LEU A 381 11.70 4.65 -11.40
CA LEU A 381 10.55 5.51 -11.66
C LEU A 381 10.18 5.45 -13.15
N SER A 382 8.90 5.58 -13.46
CA SER A 382 8.47 5.71 -14.85
C SER A 382 9.02 7.00 -15.44
N TYR A 383 9.17 7.04 -16.76
CA TYR A 383 9.58 8.25 -17.47
C TYR A 383 8.71 9.48 -17.08
N ASN A 384 7.40 9.30 -16.99
CA ASN A 384 6.48 10.36 -16.57
C ASN A 384 6.74 10.82 -15.12
N SER A 385 7.02 9.89 -14.19
CA SER A 385 7.33 10.24 -12.81
C SER A 385 8.65 10.99 -12.67
N TYR A 386 9.66 10.66 -13.48
CA TYR A 386 10.89 11.46 -13.58
C TYR A 386 10.63 12.85 -14.14
N ARG A 387 9.82 12.93 -15.21
CA ARG A 387 9.42 14.20 -15.82
C ARG A 387 8.74 15.11 -14.80
N ASP A 388 7.76 14.60 -14.06
CA ASP A 388 7.04 15.36 -13.02
C ASP A 388 7.99 15.85 -11.92
N LEU A 389 8.94 15.00 -11.51
CA LEU A 389 9.96 15.36 -10.53
C LEU A 389 10.88 16.49 -11.05
N LEU A 390 11.34 16.39 -12.31
CA LEU A 390 12.19 17.38 -12.93
C LEU A 390 11.50 18.73 -13.08
N MET A 391 10.28 18.73 -13.61
CA MET A 391 9.47 19.94 -13.77
C MET A 391 9.32 20.68 -12.44
N GLY A 392 8.88 19.96 -11.40
CA GLY A 392 8.71 20.57 -10.09
C GLY A 392 10.02 21.03 -9.44
N LEU A 393 11.15 20.34 -9.66
CA LEU A 393 12.45 20.78 -9.13
C LEU A 393 12.92 22.09 -9.77
N ILE A 394 12.72 22.24 -11.09
CA ILE A 394 13.04 23.45 -11.84
C ILE A 394 12.18 24.63 -11.33
N GLU A 395 10.89 24.39 -11.16
CA GLU A 395 9.91 25.42 -10.81
C GLU A 395 9.88 25.78 -9.32
N SER A 396 10.09 24.83 -8.42
CA SER A 396 9.82 25.02 -6.98
C SER A 396 11.06 24.95 -6.08
N PHE A 397 12.10 24.19 -6.45
CA PHE A 397 13.28 23.97 -5.58
C PHE A 397 14.47 24.83 -5.93
N HIS A 398 14.65 25.12 -7.23
CA HIS A 398 15.78 25.87 -7.75
C HIS A 398 17.15 25.31 -7.32
N ASP A 399 17.25 23.99 -7.11
CA ASP A 399 18.50 23.29 -6.80
C ASP A 399 19.07 22.69 -8.10
N PRO A 400 20.04 23.36 -8.76
CA PRO A 400 20.56 22.91 -10.05
C PRO A 400 21.37 21.62 -9.94
N VAL A 401 21.90 21.29 -8.76
CA VAL A 401 22.66 20.06 -8.54
C VAL A 401 21.69 18.89 -8.49
N LEU A 402 20.66 19.00 -7.65
CA LEU A 402 19.64 17.96 -7.52
C LEU A 402 18.88 17.72 -8.82
N THR A 403 18.55 18.81 -9.54
CA THR A 403 17.89 18.72 -10.85
C THR A 403 18.77 17.97 -11.87
N LEU A 404 20.08 18.23 -11.86
CA LEU A 404 21.03 17.53 -12.73
C LEU A 404 21.13 16.04 -12.38
N GLU A 405 21.21 15.69 -11.09
CA GLU A 405 21.27 14.29 -10.63
C GLU A 405 20.02 13.50 -11.09
N VAL A 406 18.84 14.11 -10.96
CA VAL A 406 17.58 13.49 -11.41
C VAL A 406 17.59 13.29 -12.92
N TRP A 407 18.01 14.31 -13.66
CA TRP A 407 18.10 14.32 -15.12
C TRP A 407 19.02 13.21 -15.63
N GLU A 408 20.26 13.18 -15.14
CA GLU A 408 21.26 12.19 -15.52
C GLU A 408 20.73 10.77 -15.35
N SER A 409 20.02 10.55 -14.26
CA SER A 409 19.50 9.24 -13.95
C SER A 409 18.29 8.84 -14.80
N MET A 410 17.43 9.80 -15.19
CA MET A 410 16.35 9.55 -16.13
C MET A 410 16.93 9.17 -17.50
N VAL A 411 17.95 9.91 -17.96
CA VAL A 411 18.65 9.64 -19.21
C VAL A 411 19.29 8.24 -19.20
N GLU A 412 20.02 7.91 -18.13
CA GLU A 412 20.67 6.60 -17.97
C GLU A 412 19.66 5.44 -18.05
N ARG A 413 18.44 5.63 -17.54
CA ARG A 413 17.44 4.57 -17.42
C ARG A 413 16.51 4.43 -18.61
N HIS A 414 16.17 5.53 -19.28
CA HIS A 414 15.07 5.55 -20.25
C HIS A 414 15.46 6.01 -21.66
N LEU A 415 16.58 6.72 -21.85
CA LEU A 415 16.85 7.43 -23.11
C LEU A 415 18.20 7.09 -23.75
N GLY A 416 19.05 6.28 -23.11
CA GLY A 416 20.39 6.04 -23.64
C GLY A 416 21.19 7.35 -23.81
N THR A 417 22.39 7.29 -24.38
CA THR A 417 23.27 8.47 -24.47
C THR A 417 23.07 9.31 -25.72
N GLN A 418 22.59 8.71 -26.82
CA GLN A 418 22.36 9.37 -28.11
C GLN A 418 21.04 10.15 -28.13
N ASP A 419 19.97 9.61 -27.53
CA ASP A 419 18.67 10.31 -27.47
C ASP A 419 18.63 11.39 -26.39
N ALA A 420 19.65 11.45 -25.52
CA ALA A 420 19.72 12.41 -24.42
C ALA A 420 19.77 13.87 -24.88
N GLU A 421 20.48 14.19 -25.97
CA GLU A 421 20.62 15.57 -26.47
C GLU A 421 19.34 16.05 -27.15
N GLU A 422 18.79 15.24 -28.06
CA GLU A 422 17.50 15.52 -28.70
C GLU A 422 16.38 15.63 -27.66
N PHE A 423 16.38 14.72 -26.68
CA PHE A 423 15.44 14.78 -25.58
C PHE A 423 15.60 16.04 -24.71
N SER A 424 16.83 16.47 -24.43
CA SER A 424 17.09 17.72 -23.70
C SER A 424 16.48 18.93 -24.40
N GLU A 425 16.56 18.95 -25.73
CA GLU A 425 16.02 20.05 -26.55
C GLU A 425 14.50 20.00 -26.60
N ASN A 426 13.91 18.81 -26.81
CA ASN A 426 12.47 18.61 -26.76
C ASN A 426 11.89 18.94 -25.37
N PHE A 427 12.57 18.52 -24.30
CA PHE A 427 12.15 18.86 -22.93
C PHE A 427 12.27 20.36 -22.68
N MET A 428 13.36 21.02 -23.10
CA MET A 428 13.49 22.48 -23.02
C MET A 428 12.39 23.23 -23.76
N ASN A 429 11.97 22.73 -24.91
CA ASN A 429 10.89 23.32 -25.70
C ASN A 429 9.52 23.08 -25.07
N SER A 430 9.38 22.06 -24.21
CA SER A 430 8.17 21.81 -23.43
C SER A 430 8.06 22.63 -22.14
N LEU A 431 9.15 23.30 -21.71
CA LEU A 431 9.13 24.17 -20.56
C LEU A 431 8.40 25.47 -20.88
N PRO A 432 7.61 26.03 -19.95
CA PRO A 432 7.00 27.34 -20.15
C PRO A 432 8.08 28.40 -20.41
N GLU A 433 7.85 29.23 -21.43
CA GLU A 433 8.74 30.36 -21.76
C GLU A 433 8.69 31.44 -20.66
N GLU A 434 7.52 31.58 -20.04
CA GLU A 434 7.29 32.45 -18.90
C GLU A 434 7.85 31.83 -17.61
N GLY A 435 8.49 32.65 -16.75
CA GLY A 435 8.97 32.20 -15.42
C GLY A 435 10.41 31.70 -15.36
N GLY A 436 11.22 31.89 -16.42
CA GLY A 436 12.67 31.62 -16.38
C GLY A 436 13.07 30.14 -16.24
N SER A 437 12.12 29.21 -16.30
CA SER A 437 12.35 27.76 -16.20
C SER A 437 13.24 27.26 -17.34
N ARG A 438 12.99 27.71 -18.58
CA ARG A 438 13.81 27.39 -19.76
C ARG A 438 15.26 27.88 -19.62
N GLU A 439 15.46 29.09 -19.11
CA GLU A 439 16.81 29.64 -18.87
C GLU A 439 17.56 28.84 -17.80
N ARG A 440 16.89 28.51 -16.70
CA ARG A 440 17.45 27.72 -15.59
C ARG A 440 17.86 26.33 -16.04
N PHE A 441 16.97 25.62 -16.72
CA PHE A 441 17.29 24.31 -17.26
C PHE A 441 18.38 24.39 -18.33
N GLY A 442 18.38 25.41 -19.19
CA GLY A 442 19.46 25.65 -20.14
C GLY A 442 20.84 25.89 -19.49
N LYS A 443 20.91 26.52 -18.30
CA LYS A 443 22.14 26.62 -17.51
C LYS A 443 22.61 25.26 -17.00
N ILE A 444 21.68 24.42 -16.53
CA ILE A 444 21.96 23.05 -16.07
C ILE A 444 22.49 22.20 -17.24
N MET A 445 21.83 22.23 -18.39
CA MET A 445 22.25 21.46 -19.57
C MET A 445 23.61 21.90 -20.11
N ARG A 446 23.92 23.20 -20.08
CA ARG A 446 25.27 23.69 -20.42
C ARG A 446 26.34 23.13 -19.48
N ARG A 447 26.04 23.00 -18.18
CA ARG A 447 26.95 22.40 -17.20
C ARG A 447 27.16 20.91 -17.47
N TRP A 448 26.08 20.19 -17.78
CA TRP A 448 26.13 18.77 -18.15
C TRP A 448 26.92 18.51 -19.44
N ARG A 449 26.66 19.26 -20.51
CA ARG A 449 27.42 19.14 -21.78
C ARG A 449 28.92 19.39 -21.55
N ARG A 450 29.27 20.34 -20.68
CA ARG A 450 30.69 20.61 -20.31
C ARG A 450 31.32 19.48 -19.49
N SER A 451 30.59 18.84 -18.57
CA SER A 451 31.13 17.71 -17.79
C SER A 451 31.35 16.48 -18.67
N ARG A 452 30.45 16.19 -19.62
CA ARG A 452 30.63 15.08 -20.57
C ARG A 452 31.78 15.28 -21.56
N ARG A 453 31.97 16.50 -22.08
CA ARG A 453 33.11 16.82 -22.96
C ARG A 453 34.47 16.65 -22.27
N LYS A 454 34.52 16.70 -20.93
CA LYS A 454 35.75 16.41 -20.17
C LYS A 454 36.00 14.91 -19.96
N ILE A 455 34.97 14.06 -20.11
CA ILE A 455 35.06 12.60 -19.93
C ILE A 455 35.29 11.89 -21.27
N THR A 456 34.97 12.54 -22.39
CA THR A 456 35.42 12.11 -23.74
C THR A 456 36.87 12.54 -23.95
N ILE A 457 37.81 11.87 -23.28
CA ILE A 457 39.21 11.83 -23.75
C ILE A 457 39.18 11.15 -25.13
N PRO A 458 39.86 11.68 -26.16
CA PRO A 458 39.76 11.22 -27.53
C PRO A 458 40.51 9.89 -27.70
N ILE A 459 39.98 8.80 -27.17
CA ILE A 459 40.53 7.46 -27.40
C ILE A 459 40.09 6.91 -28.77
N PHE A 460 39.02 7.46 -29.35
CA PHE A 460 38.44 6.98 -30.62
C PHE A 460 38.44 8.03 -31.75
N THR A 461 39.51 8.82 -31.84
CA THR A 461 39.82 9.53 -33.09
C THR A 461 41.08 8.91 -33.70
N ARG A 462 41.26 8.95 -35.02
CA ARG A 462 42.50 8.49 -35.69
C ARG A 462 43.76 9.13 -35.08
N GLU A 463 43.65 10.36 -34.56
CA GLU A 463 44.69 11.05 -33.80
C GLU A 463 44.95 10.43 -32.41
N GLY A 464 43.92 9.90 -31.75
CA GLY A 464 44.04 9.17 -30.49
C GLY A 464 44.71 7.80 -30.67
N GLU A 465 44.39 7.09 -31.75
CA GLU A 465 45.04 5.81 -32.09
C GLU A 465 46.51 6.00 -32.47
N THR A 466 46.85 7.06 -33.21
CA THR A 466 48.26 7.38 -33.55
C THR A 466 49.05 7.75 -32.31
N LYS A 467 48.52 8.60 -31.43
CA LYS A 467 49.20 8.93 -30.16
C LYS A 467 49.32 7.75 -29.21
N MET A 468 48.33 6.86 -29.15
CA MET A 468 48.42 5.64 -28.34
C MET A 468 49.49 4.68 -28.91
N LYS A 469 49.60 4.60 -30.24
CA LYS A 469 50.61 3.78 -30.91
C LYS A 469 52.03 4.32 -30.68
N GLU A 470 52.22 5.63 -30.80
CA GLU A 470 53.48 6.33 -30.47
C GLU A 470 53.89 6.11 -28.99
N LEU A 471 52.92 6.12 -28.08
CA LEU A 471 53.17 5.93 -26.65
C LEU A 471 53.50 4.46 -26.31
N MET A 472 52.90 3.51 -27.02
CA MET A 472 53.21 2.08 -26.90
C MET A 472 54.56 1.72 -27.54
N GLU A 473 54.96 2.37 -28.65
CA GLU A 473 56.31 2.26 -29.21
C GLU A 473 57.36 2.84 -28.26
N ALA A 474 57.12 4.04 -27.70
CA ALA A 474 58.02 4.64 -26.72
C ALA A 474 58.19 3.81 -25.44
N LEU A 475 57.13 3.12 -25.00
CA LEU A 475 57.19 2.16 -23.88
C LEU A 475 57.90 0.86 -24.27
N GLY A 476 57.74 0.39 -25.50
CA GLY A 476 58.47 -0.77 -26.04
C GLY A 476 59.97 -0.53 -26.10
N ASP A 477 60.39 0.65 -26.56
CA ASP A 477 61.80 1.05 -26.64
C ASP A 477 62.43 1.24 -25.26
N ALA A 478 61.67 1.76 -24.29
CA ALA A 478 62.12 1.89 -22.90
C ALA A 478 62.34 0.53 -22.21
N VAL A 479 61.55 -0.49 -22.56
CA VAL A 479 61.70 -1.86 -22.03
C VAL A 479 62.80 -2.62 -22.76
N ALA A 480 63.02 -2.36 -24.05
CA ALA A 480 64.12 -2.98 -24.82
C ALA A 480 65.51 -2.38 -24.50
N GLY A 481 65.58 -1.14 -24.03
CA GLY A 481 66.82 -0.45 -23.66
C GLY A 481 67.35 -0.74 -22.24
N GLY A 482 66.57 -1.41 -21.39
CA GLY A 482 66.92 -1.70 -19.99
C GLY A 482 67.90 -2.85 -19.82
N LYS A 483 69.19 -2.64 -20.12
CA LYS A 483 70.26 -3.56 -19.70
C LYS A 483 70.26 -3.72 -18.18
N MET A 484 70.06 -4.97 -17.75
CA MET A 484 70.41 -5.50 -16.43
C MET A 484 71.75 -4.95 -15.93
N ASN A 485 71.74 -4.25 -14.81
CA ASN A 485 72.87 -4.24 -13.88
C ASN A 485 72.47 -5.09 -12.68
N SER A 486 72.86 -6.36 -12.73
CA SER A 486 72.97 -7.23 -11.56
C SER A 486 74.12 -6.75 -10.68
N ARG A 487 73.86 -6.46 -9.40
CA ARG A 487 74.78 -6.82 -8.30
C ARG A 487 74.14 -6.60 -6.92
N ASP A 488 74.24 -7.68 -6.15
CA ASP A 488 74.45 -7.78 -4.70
C ASP A 488 73.28 -7.58 -3.72
N THR A 489 72.65 -8.72 -3.45
CA THR A 489 72.41 -9.32 -2.11
C THR A 489 72.57 -8.44 -0.87
N GLU A 490 71.47 -8.25 -0.13
CA GLU A 490 71.47 -8.35 1.34
C GLU A 490 70.07 -8.74 1.85
N LYS A 491 70.01 -9.85 2.62
CA LYS A 491 68.80 -10.34 3.30
C LYS A 491 68.50 -9.45 4.52
N PRO A 492 67.25 -9.01 4.76
CA PRO A 492 66.88 -8.43 6.05
C PRO A 492 66.58 -9.54 7.10
N PRO A 493 66.96 -9.36 8.38
CA PRO A 493 66.73 -10.35 9.42
C PRO A 493 65.30 -10.31 9.96
N ILE A 494 64.83 -11.49 10.35
CA ILE A 494 63.53 -11.79 10.97
C ILE A 494 63.58 -11.35 12.45
N PRO A 495 62.61 -10.57 12.98
CA PRO A 495 62.56 -10.23 14.39
C PRO A 495 61.99 -11.40 15.22
N PRO A 496 62.51 -11.65 16.45
CA PRO A 496 62.01 -12.71 17.30
C PRO A 496 60.67 -12.34 17.95
N SER A 497 59.79 -13.33 18.00
CA SER A 497 58.60 -13.38 18.84
C SER A 497 59.00 -13.56 20.30
N GLU A 498 58.54 -12.66 21.17
CA GLU A 498 58.51 -12.92 22.61
C GLU A 498 57.08 -13.23 23.06
N SER A 499 57.05 -14.23 23.94
CA SER A 499 55.97 -14.80 24.75
C SER A 499 55.40 -13.84 25.78
#